data_AF-A0A9D8A160-F1
#
_entry.id   AF-A0A9D8A160-F1
#
_cell.length_a   1.000
_cell.length_b   1.000
_cell.length_c   1.000
_cell.angle_alpha   90.00
_cell.angle_beta   90.00
_cell.angle_gamma   90.00
#
_symmetry.space_group_name_H-M   'P 1'
#
loop_
_entity.id
_entity.type
_entity.pdbx_description
1 polymer ?
#
loop_
_entity_poly.entity_id
_entity_poly.type
_entity_poly.pdbx_seq_one_letter_code
_entity_poly.pdbx_strand_id
1 'polypeptide(L)'
;MGKTMMDTMMPGFTDRVQQINTDQVIDQMIVEAISDLSSKNLDITSIAVWQIKSRTAGIDVEMIRQQIITQLVNSNRHKVVSRQRLEELLSEHRLSLSGTIDESSATEIGQLIGVEGFIDGYASIENERFILSLNLVETKSGVILWANTIERHLD
;
A
#
# COMPACT_ATOMS: atom_id res chain seq x y z
N MET A 1 16.44 33.42 -3.48
CA MET A 1 17.46 33.81 -2.47
C MET A 1 17.39 33.00 -1.17
N GLY A 2 16.23 32.54 -0.68
CA GLY A 2 16.12 31.88 0.64
C GLY A 2 16.66 30.44 0.73
N LYS A 3 16.31 29.55 -0.22
CA LYS A 3 16.67 28.11 -0.16
C LYS A 3 18.19 27.88 -0.07
N THR A 4 18.99 28.60 -0.86
CA THR A 4 20.46 28.45 -0.92
C THR A 4 21.18 28.91 0.36
N MET A 5 20.64 29.89 1.09
CA MET A 5 21.24 30.35 2.36
C MET A 5 21.01 29.35 3.50
N MET A 6 19.81 28.75 3.59
CA MET A 6 19.52 27.71 4.59
C MET A 6 20.40 26.47 4.41
N ASP A 7 20.57 26.00 3.17
CA ASP A 7 21.35 24.79 2.88
C ASP A 7 22.85 24.97 3.16
N THR A 8 23.33 26.23 3.08
CA THR A 8 24.69 26.59 3.46
C THR A 8 24.90 26.51 4.99
N MET A 9 23.87 26.83 5.79
CA MET A 9 23.94 26.74 7.26
C MET A 9 23.63 25.34 7.79
N MET A 10 22.78 24.59 7.08
CA MET A 10 22.38 23.22 7.42
C MET A 10 22.36 22.36 6.14
N PRO A 11 23.46 21.64 5.85
CA PRO A 11 23.54 20.80 4.66
C PRO A 11 22.42 19.74 4.61
N GLY A 12 21.75 19.63 3.47
CA GLY A 12 20.66 18.66 3.25
C GLY A 12 19.35 19.02 3.94
N PHE A 13 19.21 20.24 4.48
CA PHE A 13 17.96 20.69 5.09
C PHE A 13 16.82 20.73 4.07
N THR A 14 17.09 21.22 2.86
CA THR A 14 16.06 21.34 1.82
C THR A 14 15.52 19.97 1.40
N ASP A 15 16.41 18.99 1.20
CA ASP A 15 16.03 17.62 0.84
C ASP A 15 15.19 16.95 1.94
N ARG A 16 15.55 17.17 3.22
CA ARG A 16 14.79 16.65 4.36
C ARG A 16 13.39 17.25 4.46
N VAL A 17 13.24 18.55 4.22
CA VAL A 17 11.92 19.20 4.20
C VAL A 17 11.07 18.67 3.04
N GLN A 18 11.66 18.50 1.86
CA GLN A 18 10.97 17.94 0.69
C GLN A 18 10.49 16.51 0.94
N GLN A 19 11.34 15.69 1.58
CA GLN A 19 10.99 14.32 1.94
C GLN A 19 9.84 14.29 2.96
N ILE A 20 9.89 15.13 4.01
CA ILE A 20 8.80 15.24 4.99
C ILE A 20 7.47 15.63 4.33
N ASN A 21 7.49 16.60 3.40
CA ASN A 21 6.29 17.00 2.68
C ASN A 21 5.76 15.87 1.80
N THR A 22 6.64 15.12 1.14
CA THR A 22 6.27 13.97 0.30
C THR A 22 5.61 12.87 1.14
N ASP A 23 6.19 12.53 2.29
CA ASP A 23 5.64 11.51 3.20
C ASP A 23 4.26 11.92 3.73
N GLN A 24 4.03 13.22 3.99
CA GLN A 24 2.72 13.74 4.38
C GLN A 24 1.68 13.64 3.26
N VAL A 25 2.06 13.95 2.01
CA VAL A 25 1.18 13.80 0.85
C VAL A 25 0.78 12.34 0.66
N ILE A 26 1.75 11.42 0.76
CA ILE A 26 1.51 9.98 0.66
C ILE A 26 0.55 9.50 1.75
N ASP A 27 0.77 9.91 3.01
CA ASP A 27 -0.11 9.53 4.13
C ASP A 27 -1.55 9.98 3.90
N GLN A 28 -1.76 11.23 3.45
CA GLN A 28 -3.09 11.76 3.12
C GLN A 28 -3.77 10.97 2.00
N MET A 29 -3.03 10.60 0.95
CA MET A 29 -3.56 9.77 -0.14
C MET A 29 -3.99 8.39 0.37
N ILE A 30 -3.21 7.78 1.27
CA ILE A 30 -3.57 6.49 1.87
C ILE A 30 -4.83 6.63 2.73
N VAL A 31 -4.92 7.65 3.56
CA VAL A 31 -6.12 7.92 4.37
C VAL A 31 -7.36 8.08 3.49
N GLU A 32 -7.26 8.83 2.39
CA GLU A 32 -8.34 9.02 1.43
C GLU A 32 -8.77 7.69 0.78
N ALA A 33 -7.81 6.91 0.29
CA ALA A 33 -8.09 5.61 -0.32
C ALA A 33 -8.75 4.63 0.67
N ILE A 34 -8.24 4.55 1.89
CA ILE A 34 -8.79 3.65 2.91
C ILE A 34 -10.15 4.13 3.43
N SER A 35 -10.39 5.44 3.48
CA SER A 35 -11.70 6.00 3.78
C SER A 35 -12.72 5.62 2.71
N ASP A 36 -12.36 5.73 1.42
CA ASP A 36 -13.22 5.32 0.31
C ASP A 36 -13.53 3.82 0.36
N LEU A 37 -12.54 2.95 0.58
CA LEU A 37 -12.74 1.52 0.77
C LEU A 37 -13.67 1.23 1.96
N SER A 38 -13.42 1.86 3.10
CA SER A 38 -14.18 1.67 4.34
C SER A 38 -15.65 2.08 4.22
N SER A 39 -15.95 3.00 3.31
CA SER A 39 -17.31 3.45 3.01
C SER A 39 -18.12 2.44 2.19
N LYS A 40 -17.47 1.47 1.54
CA LYS A 40 -18.14 0.46 0.71
C LYS A 40 -18.84 -0.58 1.60
N ASN A 41 -19.99 -1.06 1.12
CA ASN A 41 -20.72 -2.15 1.75
C ASN A 41 -20.31 -3.48 1.12
N LEU A 42 -19.13 -3.97 1.49
CA LEU A 42 -18.55 -5.23 1.00
C LEU A 42 -18.66 -6.31 2.07
N ASP A 43 -18.94 -7.54 1.65
CA ASP A 43 -18.99 -8.71 2.55
C ASP A 43 -17.59 -9.35 2.68
N ILE A 44 -16.64 -8.57 3.19
CA ILE A 44 -15.25 -8.98 3.42
C ILE A 44 -14.87 -8.60 4.85
N THR A 45 -14.58 -9.59 5.68
CA THR A 45 -14.22 -9.46 7.10
C THR A 45 -12.72 -9.48 7.30
N SER A 46 -11.97 -10.36 6.62
CA SER A 46 -10.52 -10.51 6.78
C SER A 46 -9.76 -10.11 5.52
N ILE A 47 -8.78 -9.22 5.68
CA ILE A 47 -7.94 -8.74 4.58
C ILE A 47 -6.47 -8.84 4.90
N ALA A 48 -5.66 -9.01 3.87
CA ALA A 48 -4.21 -8.91 3.93
C ALA A 48 -3.71 -7.89 2.90
N VAL A 49 -2.60 -7.21 3.19
CA VAL A 49 -1.93 -6.35 2.21
C VAL A 49 -0.83 -7.18 1.55
N TRP A 50 -1.02 -7.51 0.27
CA TRP A 50 -0.16 -8.41 -0.48
C TRP A 50 1.09 -7.69 -1.01
N GLN A 51 0.98 -7.01 -2.15
CA GLN A 51 2.10 -6.34 -2.80
C GLN A 51 1.72 -4.93 -3.20
N ILE A 52 2.59 -3.98 -2.82
CA ILE A 52 2.60 -2.64 -3.38
C ILE A 52 3.86 -2.56 -4.24
N LYS A 53 3.67 -2.55 -5.56
CA LYS A 53 4.79 -2.47 -6.50
C LYS A 53 5.23 -1.02 -6.65
N SER A 54 6.53 -0.79 -6.78
CA SER A 54 7.00 0.49 -7.28
C SER A 54 7.15 0.44 -8.80
N ARG A 55 6.64 1.45 -9.51
CA ARG A 55 6.95 1.66 -10.93
C ARG A 55 8.02 2.74 -11.15
N THR A 56 8.45 3.41 -10.08
CA THR A 56 9.50 4.44 -10.12
C THR A 56 10.56 4.18 -9.05
N ALA A 57 11.85 4.24 -9.41
CA ALA A 57 12.92 4.02 -8.45
C ALA A 57 12.88 5.04 -7.31
N GLY A 58 13.23 4.61 -6.09
CA GLY A 58 13.32 5.49 -4.92
C GLY A 58 12.04 5.64 -4.09
N ILE A 59 10.92 5.04 -4.52
CA ILE A 59 9.71 4.99 -3.68
C ILE A 59 9.86 3.93 -2.58
N ASP A 60 9.67 4.32 -1.33
CA ASP A 60 9.61 3.40 -0.19
C ASP A 60 8.25 2.70 -0.12
N VAL A 61 8.13 1.59 -0.87
CA VAL A 61 6.90 0.78 -0.89
C VAL A 61 6.63 0.06 0.42
N GLU A 62 7.64 -0.17 1.25
CA GLU A 62 7.45 -0.82 2.54
C GLU A 62 6.83 0.16 3.53
N MET A 63 7.27 1.42 3.54
CA MET A 63 6.60 2.50 4.27
C MET A 63 5.12 2.61 3.87
N ILE A 64 4.83 2.69 2.57
CA ILE A 64 3.46 2.78 2.05
C ILE A 64 2.63 1.58 2.51
N ARG A 65 3.18 0.36 2.41
CA ARG A 65 2.49 -0.86 2.85
C ARG A 65 2.17 -0.82 4.35
N GLN A 66 3.10 -0.37 5.18
CA GLN A 66 2.88 -0.25 6.64
C GLN A 66 1.84 0.82 6.98
N GLN A 67 1.84 1.95 6.28
CA GLN A 67 0.82 2.98 6.44
C GLN A 67 -0.56 2.47 6.03
N ILE A 68 -0.67 1.75 4.90
CA ILE A 68 -1.93 1.10 4.49
C ILE A 68 -2.42 0.15 5.58
N ILE A 69 -1.57 -0.73 6.11
CA ILE A 69 -1.92 -1.64 7.21
C ILE A 69 -2.44 -0.87 8.42
N THR A 70 -1.72 0.20 8.80
CA THR A 70 -2.08 1.05 9.94
C THR A 70 -3.45 1.69 9.74
N GLN A 71 -3.72 2.28 8.58
CA GLN A 71 -5.00 2.92 8.28
C GLN A 71 -6.14 1.89 8.19
N LEU A 72 -5.90 0.69 7.65
CA LEU A 72 -6.88 -0.39 7.64
C LEU A 72 -7.25 -0.84 9.05
N VAL A 73 -6.27 -1.02 9.94
CA VAL A 73 -6.52 -1.35 11.35
C VAL A 73 -7.30 -0.23 12.04
N ASN A 74 -6.89 1.02 11.84
CA ASN A 74 -7.54 2.18 12.44
C ASN A 74 -8.97 2.40 11.95
N SER A 75 -9.30 1.99 10.72
CA SER A 75 -10.67 2.05 10.20
C SER A 75 -11.64 1.17 11.01
N ASN A 76 -11.12 0.13 11.68
CA ASN A 76 -11.89 -0.87 12.43
C ASN A 76 -12.99 -1.55 11.61
N ARG A 77 -12.83 -1.60 10.27
CA ARG A 77 -13.78 -2.22 9.34
C ARG A 77 -13.45 -3.68 9.02
N HIS A 78 -12.15 -4.02 9.02
CA HIS A 78 -11.66 -5.33 8.62
C HIS A 78 -10.65 -5.86 9.64
N LYS A 79 -10.58 -7.19 9.78
CA LYS A 79 -9.48 -7.88 10.46
C LYS A 79 -8.29 -7.92 9.51
N VAL A 80 -7.23 -7.18 9.85
CA VAL A 80 -6.01 -7.15 9.04
C VAL A 80 -5.08 -8.28 9.47
N VAL A 81 -4.73 -9.15 8.53
CA VAL A 81 -3.77 -10.25 8.75
C VAL A 81 -2.37 -9.74 8.47
N SER A 82 -1.46 -9.95 9.42
CA SER A 82 -0.07 -9.48 9.31
C SER A 82 0.72 -10.30 8.30
N ARG A 83 1.73 -9.68 7.69
CA ARG A 83 2.65 -10.36 6.76
C ARG A 83 3.38 -11.53 7.40
N GLN A 84 3.84 -11.37 8.64
CA GLN A 84 4.48 -12.46 9.38
C GLN A 84 3.53 -13.66 9.50
N ARG A 85 2.23 -13.41 9.76
CA ARG A 85 1.26 -14.49 9.86
C ARG A 85 1.03 -15.19 8.53
N LEU A 86 1.01 -14.44 7.42
CA LEU A 86 0.97 -15.02 6.08
C LEU A 86 2.22 -15.87 5.80
N GLU A 87 3.41 -15.38 6.18
CA GLU A 87 4.70 -16.08 5.99
C GLU A 87 4.76 -17.39 6.80
N GLU A 88 4.31 -17.37 8.06
CA GLU A 88 4.17 -18.56 8.89
C GLU A 88 3.26 -19.59 8.20
N LEU A 89 2.06 -19.17 7.79
CA LEU A 89 1.07 -20.06 7.19
C LEU A 89 1.54 -20.59 5.82
N LEU A 90 2.24 -19.80 5.03
CA LEU A 90 2.86 -20.25 3.79
C LEU A 90 3.95 -21.29 4.04
N SER A 91 4.79 -21.07 5.07
CA SER A 91 5.87 -21.99 5.40
C SER A 91 5.35 -23.36 5.86
N GLU A 92 4.24 -23.39 6.61
CA GLU A 92 3.55 -24.63 7.02
C GLU A 92 3.13 -25.47 5.79
N HIS A 93 2.69 -24.80 4.73
CA HIS A 93 2.27 -25.42 3.47
C HIS A 93 3.40 -25.57 2.44
N ARG A 94 4.66 -25.28 2.81
CA ARG A 94 5.83 -25.30 1.92
C ARG A 94 5.70 -24.39 0.69
N LEU A 95 4.91 -23.33 0.81
CA LEU A 95 4.79 -22.27 -0.18
C LEU A 95 5.77 -21.14 0.13
N SER A 96 6.16 -20.39 -0.89
CA SER A 96 7.08 -19.26 -0.77
C SER A 96 6.43 -17.99 -1.31
N LEU A 97 6.63 -16.87 -0.63
CA LEU A 97 6.38 -15.52 -1.17
C LEU A 97 7.46 -15.18 -2.20
N SER A 98 7.48 -15.85 -3.36
CA SER A 98 8.36 -15.39 -4.43
C SER A 98 7.87 -14.03 -4.94
N GLY A 99 8.78 -13.10 -5.25
CA GLY A 99 8.43 -11.75 -5.71
C GLY A 99 7.75 -11.68 -7.10
N THR A 100 7.51 -12.84 -7.72
CA THR A 100 6.93 -12.97 -9.06
C THR A 100 5.69 -13.85 -9.03
N ILE A 101 4.82 -13.61 -8.05
CA ILE A 101 3.54 -14.30 -7.92
C ILE A 101 2.47 -13.46 -8.64
N ASP A 102 1.91 -14.04 -9.69
CA ASP A 102 0.80 -13.52 -10.48
C ASP A 102 -0.49 -13.42 -9.63
N GLU A 103 -1.45 -12.60 -10.06
CA GLU A 103 -2.74 -12.36 -9.35
C GLU A 103 -3.48 -13.68 -9.04
N SER A 104 -3.35 -14.66 -9.94
CA SER A 104 -3.87 -16.02 -9.78
C SER A 104 -3.33 -16.74 -8.54
N SER A 105 -2.04 -16.60 -8.27
CA SER A 105 -1.38 -17.25 -7.15
C SER A 105 -1.62 -16.52 -5.82
N ALA A 106 -1.79 -15.18 -5.83
CA ALA A 106 -2.24 -14.46 -4.63
C ALA A 106 -3.63 -14.96 -4.20
N THR A 107 -4.55 -15.10 -5.16
CA THR A 107 -5.92 -15.62 -4.93
C THR A 107 -5.88 -17.03 -4.31
N GLU A 108 -5.12 -17.95 -4.89
CA GLU A 108 -4.93 -19.32 -4.38
C GLU A 108 -4.34 -19.35 -2.96
N ILE A 109 -3.33 -18.50 -2.73
CA ILE A 109 -2.70 -18.34 -1.41
C ILE A 109 -3.69 -17.80 -0.39
N GLY A 110 -4.56 -16.86 -0.76
CA GLY A 110 -5.56 -16.32 0.16
C GLY A 110 -6.61 -17.31 0.59
N GLN A 111 -7.10 -18.11 -0.35
CA GLN A 111 -8.02 -19.21 -0.05
C GLN A 111 -7.39 -20.20 0.93
N LEU A 112 -6.11 -20.54 0.72
CA LEU A 112 -5.37 -21.45 1.59
C LEU A 112 -5.20 -20.90 3.02
N ILE A 113 -4.95 -19.60 3.14
CA ILE A 113 -4.60 -18.94 4.40
C ILE A 113 -5.83 -18.40 5.16
N GLY A 114 -7.01 -18.43 4.54
CA GLY A 114 -8.27 -18.01 5.16
C GLY A 114 -8.47 -16.50 5.23
N VAL A 115 -7.82 -15.74 4.34
CA VAL A 115 -8.15 -14.33 4.10
C VAL A 115 -9.23 -14.22 3.03
N GLU A 116 -10.19 -13.34 3.23
CA GLU A 116 -11.33 -13.16 2.31
C GLU A 116 -11.00 -12.17 1.18
N GLY A 117 -10.06 -11.26 1.40
CA GLY A 117 -9.57 -10.35 0.38
C GLY A 117 -8.10 -9.96 0.51
N PHE A 118 -7.52 -9.53 -0.60
CA PHE A 118 -6.20 -8.90 -0.62
C PHE A 118 -6.26 -7.47 -1.10
N ILE A 119 -5.49 -6.61 -0.44
CA ILE A 119 -5.09 -5.32 -0.98
C ILE A 119 -3.81 -5.50 -1.77
N ASP A 120 -3.83 -5.13 -3.04
CA ASP A 120 -2.64 -4.97 -3.87
C ASP A 120 -2.63 -3.61 -4.56
N GLY A 121 -1.54 -3.30 -5.26
CA GLY A 121 -1.46 -2.06 -6.00
C GLY A 121 -0.07 -1.68 -6.44
N TYR A 122 0.05 -0.40 -6.80
CA TYR A 122 1.33 0.20 -7.12
C TYR A 122 1.40 1.67 -6.71
N ALA A 123 2.63 2.13 -6.54
CA ALA A 123 2.99 3.53 -6.45
C ALA A 123 3.92 3.92 -7.61
N SER A 124 3.73 5.12 -8.16
CA SER A 124 4.60 5.69 -9.18
C SER A 124 4.74 7.20 -9.02
N ILE A 125 5.79 7.75 -9.60
CA ILE A 125 5.94 9.18 -9.83
C ILE A 125 6.00 9.41 -11.34
N GLU A 126 5.05 10.19 -11.84
CA GLU A 126 4.88 10.48 -13.26
C GLU A 126 4.53 11.96 -13.44
N ASN A 127 5.29 12.69 -14.26
CA ASN A 127 5.06 14.13 -14.51
C ASN A 127 4.86 14.95 -13.21
N GLU A 128 5.79 14.80 -12.26
CA GLU A 128 5.75 15.50 -10.94
C GLU A 128 4.49 15.21 -10.14
N ARG A 129 3.82 14.08 -10.41
CA ARG A 129 2.69 13.60 -9.61
C ARG A 129 3.02 12.25 -8.98
N PHE A 130 2.71 12.13 -7.70
CA PHE A 130 2.65 10.84 -7.04
C PHE A 130 1.31 10.18 -7.37
N ILE A 131 1.38 8.92 -7.76
CA ILE A 131 0.22 8.09 -8.10
C ILE A 131 0.21 6.91 -7.14
N LEU A 132 -0.92 6.73 -6.46
CA LEU A 132 -1.20 5.54 -5.66
C LEU A 132 -2.42 4.85 -6.23
N SER A 133 -2.26 3.61 -6.70
CA SER A 133 -3.36 2.78 -7.17
C SER A 133 -3.46 1.54 -6.29
N LEU A 134 -4.65 1.29 -5.75
CA LEU A 134 -4.94 0.16 -4.87
C LEU A 134 -6.17 -0.60 -5.36
N ASN A 135 -6.16 -1.92 -5.19
CA ASN A 135 -7.32 -2.79 -5.43
C ASN A 135 -7.59 -3.67 -4.21
N LEU A 136 -8.86 -4.03 -4.01
CA LEU A 136 -9.29 -5.13 -3.14
C LEU A 136 -9.77 -6.28 -4.02
N VAL A 137 -9.06 -7.39 -3.97
CA VAL A 137 -9.36 -8.62 -4.71
C VAL A 137 -9.99 -9.64 -3.77
N GLU A 138 -11.17 -10.16 -4.11
CA GLU A 138 -11.79 -11.27 -3.37
C GLU A 138 -11.03 -12.57 -3.64
N THR A 139 -10.64 -13.27 -2.57
CA THR A 139 -9.85 -14.49 -2.70
C THR A 139 -10.65 -15.66 -3.26
N LYS A 140 -11.96 -15.72 -3.01
CA LYS A 140 -12.80 -16.83 -3.47
C LYS A 140 -12.97 -16.86 -4.99
N SER A 141 -13.07 -15.69 -5.61
CA SER A 141 -13.44 -15.54 -7.02
C SER A 141 -12.35 -14.90 -7.88
N GLY A 142 -11.36 -14.25 -7.26
CA GLY A 142 -10.39 -13.40 -7.96
C GLY A 142 -10.97 -12.07 -8.45
N VAL A 143 -12.21 -11.73 -8.09
CA VAL A 143 -12.87 -10.50 -8.55
C VAL A 143 -12.33 -9.30 -7.79
N ILE A 144 -12.03 -8.22 -8.51
CA ILE A 144 -11.74 -6.91 -7.93
C ILE A 144 -13.06 -6.30 -7.42
N LEU A 145 -13.23 -6.24 -6.11
CA LEU A 145 -14.42 -5.68 -5.44
C LEU A 145 -14.34 -4.17 -5.27
N TRP A 146 -13.12 -3.63 -5.23
CA TRP A 146 -12.87 -2.20 -5.10
C TRP A 146 -11.54 -1.86 -5.75
N ALA A 147 -11.47 -0.70 -6.39
CA ALA A 147 -10.25 -0.13 -6.93
C ALA A 147 -10.30 1.39 -6.79
N ASN A 148 -9.17 2.00 -6.47
CA ASN A 148 -9.05 3.44 -6.38
C ASN A 148 -7.64 3.89 -6.80
N THR A 149 -7.59 4.95 -7.61
CA THR A 149 -6.34 5.59 -8.04
C THR A 149 -6.40 7.06 -7.66
N ILE A 150 -5.43 7.49 -6.85
CA ILE A 150 -5.30 8.88 -6.42
C ILE A 150 -4.01 9.43 -7.01
N GLU A 151 -4.09 10.64 -7.55
CA GLU A 151 -2.96 11.39 -8.06
C GLU A 151 -2.83 12.72 -7.30
N ARG A 152 -1.61 13.07 -6.89
CA ARG A 152 -1.30 14.35 -6.25
C ARG A 152 -0.01 14.92 -6.80
N HIS A 153 0.04 16.23 -6.97
CA HIS A 153 1.27 16.92 -7.36
C HIS A 153 2.27 16.91 -6.20
N LEU A 154 3.56 16.78 -6.53
CA LEU A 154 4.66 16.88 -5.58
C LEU A 154 5.23 18.30 -5.65
N ASP A 155 4.76 19.18 -4.75
CA ASP A 155 5.21 20.57 -4.60
C ASP A 155 6.54 20.70 -3.83
#